data_AF-A0A7S4HW35-F1
#
_entry.id   AF-A0A7S4HW35-F1
#
_cell.length_a   1.000
_cell.length_b   1.000
_cell.length_c   1.000
_cell.angle_alpha   90.00
_cell.angle_beta   90.00
_cell.angle_gamma   90.00
#
_symmetry.space_group_name_H-M   'P 1'
#
loop_
_entity.id
_entity.type
_entity.pdbx_description
1 polymer ?
#
loop_
_entity_poly.entity_id
_entity_poly.type
_entity_poly.pdbx_seq_one_letter_code
_entity_poly.pdbx_strand_id
1 'polypeptide(L)'
;AILCASDDTFSVSVVRTALQEPGKQCNWKEHSNETLVGVLKLFCEELPEPLLDWKFCTEFPLFDGGKADKLGFFEMLASLPSPHKNCLLAIISFLKKSKVDPSLLAMNWGHHLLRLSNETLDTANDIQFGVDVVKELISHCRRYSKPPKEEITKRR
;
A
#
# COMPACT_ATOMS: atom_id res chain seq x y z
N ALA A 1 -16.42 -5.22 -3.59
CA ALA A 1 -16.03 -6.45 -4.29
C ALA A 1 -14.99 -6.18 -5.39
N ILE A 2 -15.20 -5.20 -6.28
CA ILE A 2 -14.29 -4.88 -7.42
C ILE A 2 -12.81 -4.68 -7.04
N LEU A 3 -12.51 -3.94 -5.97
CA LEU A 3 -11.12 -3.71 -5.54
C LEU A 3 -10.40 -4.94 -5.00
N CYS A 4 -11.12 -6.06 -4.85
CA CYS A 4 -10.63 -7.33 -4.35
C CYS A 4 -10.58 -8.42 -5.43
N ALA A 5 -11.13 -8.16 -6.62
CA ALA A 5 -11.20 -9.12 -7.72
C ALA A 5 -9.93 -9.04 -8.60
N SER A 6 -9.49 -10.17 -9.16
CA SER A 6 -8.34 -10.25 -10.07
C SER A 6 -8.46 -11.45 -11.01
N ASP A 7 -9.54 -11.53 -11.78
CA ASP A 7 -9.83 -12.75 -12.56
C ASP A 7 -9.46 -12.66 -14.06
N ASP A 8 -9.15 -11.47 -14.58
CA ASP A 8 -8.77 -11.31 -16.00
C ASP A 8 -7.31 -10.85 -16.17
N THR A 9 -6.39 -11.80 -15.95
CA THR A 9 -4.94 -11.60 -16.09
C THR A 9 -4.51 -11.26 -17.52
N PHE A 10 -5.26 -11.74 -18.52
CA PHE A 10 -5.00 -11.44 -19.93
C PHE A 10 -5.25 -9.96 -20.22
N SER A 11 -6.42 -9.44 -19.86
CA SER A 11 -6.74 -8.02 -20.05
C SER A 11 -5.81 -7.10 -19.26
N VAL A 12 -5.41 -7.50 -18.05
CA VAL A 12 -4.41 -6.76 -17.26
C VAL A 12 -3.08 -6.64 -18.01
N SER A 13 -2.59 -7.74 -18.58
CA SER A 13 -1.33 -7.78 -19.32
C SER A 13 -1.37 -6.94 -20.61
N VAL A 14 -2.50 -6.94 -21.32
CA VAL A 14 -2.71 -6.13 -22.53
C VAL A 14 -2.63 -4.63 -22.19
N VAL A 15 -3.36 -4.19 -21.17
CA VAL A 15 -3.32 -2.79 -20.72
C VAL A 15 -1.92 -2.42 -20.21
N ARG A 16 -1.28 -3.32 -19.45
CA ARG A 16 0.07 -3.07 -18.93
C ARG A 16 1.09 -2.86 -20.04
N THR A 17 1.08 -3.72 -21.07
CA THR A 17 1.95 -3.60 -22.25
C THR A 17 1.71 -2.29 -22.98
N ALA A 18 0.45 -1.92 -23.19
CA ALA A 18 0.10 -0.67 -23.85
C ALA A 18 0.63 0.57 -23.10
N LEU A 19 0.70 0.52 -21.77
CA LEU A 19 1.25 1.61 -20.94
C LEU A 19 2.79 1.70 -20.97
N GLN A 20 3.49 0.66 -21.43
CA GLN A 20 4.94 0.68 -21.60
C GLN A 20 5.36 1.24 -22.97
N GLU A 21 4.45 1.31 -23.93
CA GLU A 21 4.72 1.85 -25.27
C GLU A 21 4.73 3.39 -25.26
N PRO A 22 5.87 4.05 -25.57
CA PRO A 22 5.96 5.50 -25.58
C PRO A 22 4.96 6.12 -26.58
N GLY A 23 4.11 7.03 -26.11
CA GLY A 23 3.16 7.76 -26.97
C GLY A 23 1.82 7.05 -27.20
N LYS A 24 1.64 5.82 -26.70
CA LYS A 24 0.35 5.12 -26.78
C LYS A 24 -0.61 5.65 -25.72
N GLN A 25 -1.75 6.16 -26.17
CA GLN A 25 -2.83 6.56 -25.26
C GLN A 25 -3.72 5.35 -24.97
N CYS A 26 -3.87 5.00 -23.70
CA CYS A 26 -4.84 4.00 -23.25
C CYS A 26 -6.19 4.69 -23.00
N ASN A 27 -7.25 4.21 -23.65
CA ASN A 27 -8.60 4.66 -23.35
C ASN A 27 -9.13 3.92 -22.11
N TRP A 28 -8.93 4.51 -20.94
CA TRP A 28 -9.33 3.92 -19.64
C TRP A 28 -10.81 3.51 -19.55
N LYS A 29 -11.69 4.12 -20.36
CA LYS A 29 -13.13 3.85 -20.35
C LYS A 29 -13.51 2.53 -21.02
N GLU A 30 -12.61 1.94 -21.80
CA GLU A 30 -12.84 0.68 -22.51
C GLU A 30 -12.52 -0.54 -21.65
N HIS A 31 -11.95 -0.33 -20.46
CA HIS A 31 -11.53 -1.39 -19.57
C HIS A 31 -12.43 -1.47 -18.33
N SER A 32 -12.65 -2.70 -17.84
CA SER A 32 -13.38 -2.90 -16.60
C SER A 32 -12.60 -2.35 -15.40
N ASN A 33 -13.30 -2.00 -14.33
CA ASN A 33 -12.65 -1.51 -13.12
C ASN A 33 -11.74 -2.58 -12.49
N GLU A 34 -12.11 -3.85 -12.62
CA GLU A 34 -11.33 -5.02 -12.19
C GLU A 34 -10.00 -5.10 -12.93
N THR A 35 -10.00 -4.92 -14.25
CA THR A 35 -8.77 -4.86 -15.06
C THR A 35 -7.90 -3.67 -14.64
N LEU A 36 -8.48 -2.49 -14.46
CA LEU A 36 -7.72 -1.30 -14.05
C LEU A 36 -7.09 -1.46 -12.65
N VAL A 37 -7.81 -2.08 -11.72
CA VAL A 37 -7.30 -2.44 -10.39
C VAL A 37 -6.16 -3.45 -10.51
N GLY A 38 -6.31 -4.48 -11.34
CA GLY A 38 -5.27 -5.47 -11.61
C GLY A 38 -4.00 -4.83 -12.17
N VAL A 39 -4.12 -3.89 -13.10
CA VAL A 39 -2.99 -3.13 -13.66
C VAL A 39 -2.28 -2.31 -12.58
N LEU A 40 -3.03 -1.66 -11.68
CA LEU A 40 -2.44 -0.88 -10.59
C LEU A 40 -1.69 -1.76 -9.57
N LYS A 41 -2.23 -2.95 -9.27
CA LYS A 41 -1.56 -3.93 -8.41
C LYS A 41 -0.28 -4.46 -9.05
N LEU A 42 -0.36 -4.87 -10.32
CA LEU A 42 0.79 -5.34 -11.09
C LEU A 42 1.89 -4.27 -11.19
N PHE A 43 1.49 -3.00 -11.36
CA PHE A 43 2.43 -1.88 -11.32
C PHE A 43 3.22 -1.84 -10.00
N CYS A 44 2.59 -2.06 -8.84
CA CYS A 44 3.28 -2.05 -7.55
C CYS A 44 4.27 -3.22 -7.41
N GLU A 45 3.92 -4.38 -7.96
CA GLU A 45 4.76 -5.58 -7.97
C GLU A 45 6.00 -5.43 -8.87
N GLU A 46 5.84 -4.76 -10.02
CA GLU A 46 6.90 -4.57 -11.01
C GLU A 46 7.87 -3.42 -10.70
N LEU A 47 7.60 -2.61 -9.68
CA LEU A 47 8.54 -1.56 -9.27
C LEU A 47 9.92 -2.18 -8.94
N PRO A 48 11.04 -1.47 -9.12
CA PRO A 48 12.35 -1.99 -8.69
C PRO A 48 12.39 -2.28 -7.18
N GLU A 49 11.84 -1.38 -6.37
CA GLU A 49 11.75 -1.49 -4.90
C GLU A 49 10.29 -1.37 -4.44
N PRO A 50 9.86 -2.14 -3.42
CA PRO A 50 8.47 -2.10 -2.96
C PRO A 50 8.10 -0.71 -2.42
N LEU A 51 6.82 -0.34 -2.55
CA LEU A 51 6.35 0.95 -2.03
C LEU A 51 6.48 1.07 -0.51
N LEU A 52 6.39 -0.08 0.18
CA LEU A 52 6.64 -0.24 1.60
C LEU A 52 7.49 -1.49 1.78
N ASP A 53 8.81 -1.35 1.97
CA ASP A 53 9.61 -2.52 2.33
C ASP A 53 9.22 -3.02 3.73
N TRP A 54 8.97 -4.32 3.86
CA TRP A 54 8.75 -4.99 5.14
C TRP A 54 9.87 -4.66 6.15
N LYS A 55 11.14 -4.79 5.74
CA LYS A 55 12.28 -4.55 6.62
C LYS A 55 12.27 -3.12 7.13
N PHE A 56 12.04 -2.18 6.23
CA PHE A 56 11.87 -0.76 6.57
C PHE A 56 10.73 -0.54 7.57
N CYS A 57 9.57 -1.19 7.41
CA CYS A 57 8.46 -1.03 8.34
C CYS A 57 8.81 -1.51 9.77
N THR A 58 9.60 -2.58 9.90
CA THR A 58 10.00 -3.12 11.21
C THR A 58 11.01 -2.27 11.97
N GLU A 59 11.66 -1.30 11.30
CA GLU A 59 12.58 -0.35 11.95
C GLU A 59 11.85 0.69 12.83
N PHE A 60 10.53 0.84 12.64
CA PHE A 60 9.72 1.81 13.36
C PHE A 60 8.84 1.10 14.41
N PRO A 61 8.63 1.72 15.59
CA PRO A 61 7.68 1.20 16.57
C PRO A 61 6.26 1.49 16.08
N LEU A 62 5.75 0.73 15.12
CA LEU A 62 4.43 0.99 14.52
C LEU A 62 3.28 0.58 15.44
N PHE A 63 3.49 -0.42 16.30
CA PHE A 63 2.50 -0.93 17.23
C PHE A 63 3.09 -1.13 18.63
N ASP A 64 2.37 -0.68 19.65
CA ASP A 64 2.68 -0.92 21.06
C ASP A 64 1.46 -1.59 21.73
N GLY A 65 1.66 -2.79 22.26
CA GLY A 65 0.57 -3.59 22.86
C GLY A 65 -0.63 -3.81 21.94
N GLY A 66 -0.40 -3.92 20.62
CA GLY A 66 -1.44 -4.09 19.60
C GLY A 66 -2.19 -2.80 19.22
N LYS A 67 -1.77 -1.64 19.72
CA LYS A 67 -2.31 -0.33 19.34
C LYS A 67 -1.34 0.38 18.41
N ALA A 68 -1.86 1.04 17.37
CA ALA A 68 -1.06 1.83 16.46
C ALA A 68 -0.39 3.02 17.17
N ASP A 69 0.93 3.14 17.03
CA ASP A 69 1.71 4.29 17.49
C ASP A 69 1.76 5.36 16.39
N LYS A 70 1.14 6.51 16.67
CA LYS A 70 1.04 7.59 15.70
C LYS A 70 2.39 8.19 15.34
N LEU A 71 3.33 8.22 16.28
CA LEU A 71 4.66 8.76 16.03
C LEU A 71 5.45 7.81 15.13
N GLY A 72 5.42 6.51 15.42
CA GLY A 72 6.05 5.49 14.57
C GLY A 72 5.55 5.57 13.12
N PHE A 73 4.24 5.65 12.89
CA PHE A 73 3.69 5.81 11.54
C PHE A 73 4.05 7.14 10.88
N PHE A 74 4.12 8.24 11.65
CA PHE A 74 4.57 9.54 11.13
C PHE A 74 6.04 9.47 10.69
N GLU A 75 6.92 8.92 11.52
CA GLU A 75 8.35 8.78 11.25
C GLU A 75 8.60 7.86 10.05
N MET A 76 7.92 6.71 9.98
CA MET A 76 7.99 5.81 8.83
C MET A 76 7.62 6.53 7.53
N LEU A 77 6.48 7.24 7.51
CA LEU A 77 6.05 7.99 6.32
C LEU A 77 6.95 9.21 6.02
N ALA A 78 7.63 9.78 7.00
CA ALA A 78 8.57 10.88 6.81
C ALA A 78 9.89 10.40 6.21
N SER A 79 10.30 9.18 6.52
CA SER A 79 11.55 8.55 6.06
C SER A 79 11.47 7.98 4.64
N LEU A 80 10.27 7.80 4.08
CA LEU A 80 10.10 7.36 2.68
C LEU A 80 10.55 8.42 1.67
N PRO A 81 11.21 8.02 0.56
CA PRO A 81 11.47 8.91 -0.55
C PRO A 81 10.17 9.54 -1.08
N SER A 82 10.23 10.81 -1.49
CA SER A 82 9.03 11.56 -1.93
C SER A 82 8.20 10.85 -3.01
N PRO A 83 8.79 10.22 -4.06
CA PRO A 83 8.02 9.48 -5.04
C PRO A 83 7.26 8.28 -4.45
N HIS A 84 7.91 7.49 -3.60
CA HIS A 84 7.32 6.33 -2.93
C HIS A 84 6.19 6.76 -2.00
N LYS A 85 6.43 7.79 -1.17
CA LYS A 85 5.43 8.37 -0.28
C LYS A 85 4.19 8.87 -1.03
N ASN A 86 4.40 9.64 -2.12
CA ASN A 86 3.30 10.20 -2.90
C ASN A 86 2.47 9.10 -3.59
N CYS A 87 3.15 8.10 -4.15
CA CYS A 87 2.49 6.96 -4.78
C CYS A 87 1.68 6.15 -3.75
N LEU A 88 2.30 5.80 -2.61
CA LEU A 88 1.64 5.11 -1.50
C LEU A 88 0.40 5.88 -1.03
N LEU A 89 0.52 7.18 -0.73
CA LEU A 89 -0.60 7.98 -0.26
C LEU A 89 -1.71 8.12 -1.30
N ALA A 90 -1.38 8.14 -2.60
CA ALA A 90 -2.37 8.14 -3.68
C ALA A 90 -3.17 6.82 -3.69
N ILE A 91 -2.50 5.67 -3.59
CA ILE A 91 -3.15 4.36 -3.52
C ILE A 91 -4.00 4.26 -2.25
N ILE A 92 -3.44 4.58 -1.08
CA ILE A 92 -4.18 4.53 0.19
C ILE A 92 -5.43 5.44 0.15
N SER A 93 -5.31 6.63 -0.44
CA SER A 93 -6.45 7.55 -0.65
C SER A 93 -7.51 6.96 -1.59
N PHE A 94 -7.09 6.26 -2.65
CA PHE A 94 -7.98 5.54 -3.54
C PHE A 94 -8.73 4.42 -2.81
N LEU A 95 -8.01 3.55 -2.09
CA LEU A 95 -8.60 2.44 -1.32
C LEU A 95 -9.61 2.92 -0.29
N LYS A 96 -9.28 4.00 0.43
CA LYS A 96 -10.16 4.61 1.43
C LYS A 96 -11.51 5.08 0.87
N LYS A 97 -11.58 5.45 -0.41
CA LYS A 97 -12.84 5.91 -1.04
C LYS A 97 -13.82 4.78 -1.38
N SER A 98 -13.37 3.53 -1.33
CA SER A 98 -14.11 2.38 -1.86
C SER A 98 -15.28 1.88 -1.01
N LYS A 99 -15.42 2.37 0.24
CA LYS A 99 -16.38 1.88 1.24
C LYS A 99 -16.26 0.38 1.56
N VAL A 100 -15.19 -0.30 1.11
CA VAL A 100 -14.88 -1.68 1.47
C VAL A 100 -14.20 -1.69 2.85
N ASP A 101 -14.40 -2.76 3.61
CA ASP A 101 -13.73 -2.93 4.90
C ASP A 101 -12.20 -2.80 4.76
N PRO A 102 -11.54 -1.96 5.58
CA PRO A 102 -10.10 -1.78 5.52
C PRO A 102 -9.29 -3.07 5.70
N SER A 103 -9.78 -4.02 6.50
CA SER A 103 -9.09 -5.30 6.70
C SER A 103 -9.12 -6.14 5.42
N LEU A 104 -10.26 -6.18 4.73
CA LEU A 104 -10.38 -6.87 3.45
C LEU A 104 -9.49 -6.23 2.37
N LEU A 105 -9.45 -4.90 2.31
CA LEU A 105 -8.56 -4.18 1.41
C LEU A 105 -7.10 -4.46 1.75
N ALA A 106 -6.72 -4.45 3.03
CA ALA A 106 -5.35 -4.70 3.45
C ALA A 106 -4.87 -6.12 3.16
N MET A 107 -5.71 -7.15 3.38
CA MET A 107 -5.37 -8.53 3.00
C MET A 107 -5.12 -8.65 1.49
N ASN A 108 -5.93 -7.95 0.69
CA ASN A 108 -5.89 -8.06 -0.76
C ASN A 108 -4.82 -7.16 -1.41
N TRP A 109 -4.39 -6.08 -0.74
CA TRP A 109 -3.39 -5.13 -1.26
C TRP A 109 -2.03 -5.22 -0.57
N GLY A 110 -1.96 -5.82 0.62
CA GLY A 110 -0.74 -5.84 1.44
C GLY A 110 0.42 -6.52 0.74
N HIS A 111 0.18 -7.66 0.09
CA HIS A 111 1.22 -8.37 -0.65
C HIS A 111 1.73 -7.59 -1.87
N HIS A 112 0.87 -6.84 -2.56
CA HIS A 112 1.28 -6.00 -3.69
C HIS A 112 2.09 -4.78 -3.25
N LEU A 113 1.72 -4.16 -2.12
CA LEU A 113 2.37 -2.95 -1.60
C LEU A 113 3.70 -3.24 -0.93
N LEU A 114 3.77 -4.34 -0.17
CA LEU A 114 4.95 -4.71 0.60
C LEU A 114 5.85 -5.73 -0.11
N ARG A 115 5.40 -6.33 -1.22
CA ARG A 115 6.02 -7.51 -1.83
C ARG A 115 6.42 -8.53 -0.78
N LEU A 116 5.41 -8.91 -0.01
CA LEU A 116 5.44 -10.03 0.93
C LEU A 116 5.70 -11.32 0.13
N SER A 117 6.93 -11.53 -0.33
CA SER A 117 7.30 -12.75 -1.06
C SER A 117 7.49 -13.88 -0.05
N ASN A 118 7.14 -15.09 -0.46
CA ASN A 118 7.30 -16.31 0.35
C ASN A 118 8.76 -16.60 0.75
N GLU A 119 9.73 -15.86 0.22
CA GLU A 119 11.16 -16.02 0.50
C GLU A 119 11.69 -15.08 1.60
N THR A 120 10.91 -14.07 2.02
CA THR A 120 11.37 -13.03 2.98
C THR A 120 10.57 -12.94 4.27
N LEU A 121 9.44 -13.64 4.38
CA LEU A 121 8.60 -13.72 5.58
C LEU A 121 8.60 -15.15 6.08
N ASP A 122 9.40 -15.43 7.11
CA ASP A 122 9.52 -16.77 7.67
C ASP A 122 8.26 -17.19 8.46
N THR A 123 7.35 -16.27 8.77
CA THR A 123 6.21 -16.54 9.65
C THR A 123 4.89 -15.88 9.25
N ALA A 124 3.77 -16.52 9.60
CA ALA A 124 2.43 -15.96 9.47
C ALA A 124 2.25 -14.62 10.21
N ASN A 125 3.07 -14.37 11.24
CA ASN A 125 3.06 -13.12 11.99
C ASN A 125 3.56 -11.95 11.15
N ASP A 126 4.53 -12.18 10.26
CA ASP A 126 5.09 -11.12 9.43
C ASP A 126 4.09 -10.69 8.36
N ILE A 127 3.41 -11.67 7.75
CA ILE A 127 2.29 -11.39 6.83
C ILE A 127 1.20 -10.58 7.55
N GLN A 128 0.84 -10.99 8.77
CA GLN A 128 -0.19 -10.31 9.55
C GLN A 128 0.19 -8.88 9.91
N PHE A 129 1.44 -8.63 10.34
CA PHE A 129 1.92 -7.28 10.60
C PHE A 129 1.84 -6.40 9.35
N GLY A 130 2.25 -6.91 8.19
CA GLY A 130 2.18 -6.15 6.93
C GLY A 130 0.73 -5.78 6.59
N VAL A 131 -0.20 -6.71 6.78
CA VAL A 131 -1.63 -6.46 6.65
C VAL A 131 -2.10 -5.40 7.66
N ASP A 132 -1.66 -5.47 8.91
CA ASP A 132 -2.05 -4.49 9.94
C ASP A 132 -1.50 -3.08 9.64
N VAL A 133 -0.26 -2.97 9.15
CA VAL A 133 0.31 -1.69 8.68
C VAL A 133 -0.56 -1.09 7.58
N VAL A 134 -0.91 -1.86 6.56
CA VAL A 134 -1.72 -1.36 5.43
C VAL A 134 -3.13 -1.01 5.88
N LYS A 135 -3.75 -1.84 6.72
CA LYS A 135 -5.07 -1.57 7.32
C LYS A 135 -5.07 -0.26 8.09
N GLU A 136 -4.04 -0.02 8.88
CA GLU A 136 -3.88 1.20 9.68
C GLU A 136 -3.70 2.43 8.78
N LEU A 137 -2.89 2.32 7.72
CA LEU A 137 -2.73 3.38 6.72
C LEU A 137 -4.06 3.69 6.02
N ILE A 138 -4.81 2.70 5.54
CA ILE A 138 -6.12 2.89 4.89
C ILE A 138 -7.09 3.62 5.84
N SER A 139 -7.13 3.19 7.10
CA SER A 139 -8.04 3.73 8.10
C SER A 139 -7.66 5.17 8.47
N HIS A 140 -6.37 5.43 8.66
CA HIS A 140 -5.90 6.56 9.46
C HIS A 140 -4.78 7.42 8.86
N CYS A 141 -4.33 7.22 7.60
CA CYS A 141 -3.18 7.93 7.03
C CYS A 141 -3.16 9.47 7.21
N ARG A 142 -4.32 10.13 7.18
CA ARG A 142 -4.42 11.59 7.38
C ARG A 142 -3.89 12.02 8.76
N ARG A 143 -4.02 11.16 9.77
CA ARG A 143 -3.52 11.41 11.13
C ARG A 143 -1.99 11.41 11.20
N TYR A 144 -1.34 10.72 10.27
CA TYR A 144 0.13 10.59 10.17
C TYR A 144 0.76 11.60 9.21
N SER A 145 -0.03 12.50 8.63
CA SER A 145 0.46 13.54 7.72
C SER A 145 1.12 14.72 8.45
N LYS A 146 0.96 14.80 9.77
CA LYS A 146 1.48 15.87 10.62
C LYS A 146 2.12 15.26 11.86
N PRO A 147 3.17 15.89 12.42
CA PRO A 147 3.78 15.41 13.65
C PRO A 147 2.73 15.43 14.79
N PRO A 148 2.71 14.40 15.66
CA PRO A 148 1.80 14.36 16.80
C PRO A 148 2.09 15.55 17.74
N LYS A 149 1.03 16.29 18.11
CA LYS A 149 1.14 17.53 18.91
C LYS A 149 1.65 17.31 20.35
N GLU A 150 1.64 16.06 20.84
CA GLU A 150 1.73 15.73 22.27
C GLU A 150 3.00 14.97 22.67
N GLU A 151 3.85 14.54 21.73
CA GLU A 151 4.99 13.65 22.05
C GLU A 151 6.38 14.26 21.94
N ILE A 152 6.51 15.47 21.38
CA ILE A 152 7.79 16.21 21.35
C ILE A 152 8.26 16.57 22.78
N THR A 153 7.35 16.59 23.76
CA THR A 153 7.63 17.00 25.14
C THR A 153 8.03 15.86 26.09
N LYS A 154 7.86 14.59 25.70
CA LYS A 154 8.06 13.42 26.60
C LYS A 154 9.29 12.56 26.32
N ARG A 155 10.01 12.80 25.21
CA ARG A 155 11.25 12.09 24.85
C ARG A 155 12.52 12.97 24.98
N ARG A 156 12.43 14.09 25.70
CA ARG A 156 13.58 14.93 26.08
C ARG A 156 13.88 14.78 27.56
#